data_AF-A0A0C2CH33-F1
#
_entry.id   AF-A0A0C2CH33-F1
#
_cell.length_a   1.000
_cell.length_b   1.000
_cell.length_c   1.000
_cell.angle_alpha   90.00
_cell.angle_beta   90.00
_cell.angle_gamma   90.00
#
_symmetry.space_group_name_H-M   'P 1'
#
loop_
_entity.id
_entity.type
_entity.pdbx_description
1 polymer ?
#
loop_
_entity_poly.entity_id
_entity_poly.type
_entity_poly.pdbx_seq_one_letter_code
_entity_poly.pdbx_strand_id
1 'polypeptide(L)'
;RHRLLLSRYVHEALLQASLQSFATKHSAFGETVQIVKKWLSIHFMTDAVADLVLEMIVASAFEHPVLPPPQTPIAAFRRVLQLIVRHNWTARPLFVDFDGAWNEEEIAKLESNFVKMRPVLPPMVIITNEDP
;
A
#
# COMPACT_ATOMS: atom_id res chain seq x y z
N ARG A 1 -11.13 -3.53 24.77
CA ARG A 1 -9.71 -3.13 24.59
C ARG A 1 -8.81 -4.32 24.24
N HIS A 2 -8.73 -5.38 25.05
CA HIS A 2 -7.91 -6.57 24.74
C HIS A 2 -8.21 -7.25 23.39
N ARG A 3 -9.50 -7.48 23.07
CA ARG A 3 -9.91 -8.08 21.79
C ARG A 3 -9.54 -7.23 20.55
N LEU A 4 -9.59 -5.90 20.68
CA LEU A 4 -9.21 -4.98 19.58
C LEU A 4 -7.71 -4.99 19.33
N LEU A 5 -6.90 -5.06 20.39
CA LEU A 5 -5.45 -5.18 20.27
C LEU A 5 -5.07 -6.52 19.61
N LEU A 6 -5.66 -7.63 20.04
CA LEU A 6 -5.44 -8.94 19.42
C LEU A 6 -5.80 -8.94 17.94
N SER A 7 -6.96 -8.37 17.57
CA SER A 7 -7.37 -8.25 16.18
C SER A 7 -6.35 -7.48 15.34
N ARG A 8 -5.81 -6.39 15.89
CA ARG A 8 -4.78 -5.58 15.23
C ARG A 8 -3.47 -6.35 15.03
N TYR A 9 -2.99 -7.06 16.06
CA TYR A 9 -1.76 -7.84 15.95
C TYR A 9 -1.86 -8.97 14.93
N VAL A 10 -3.01 -9.66 14.87
CA VAL A 10 -3.26 -10.71 13.87
C VAL A 10 -3.23 -10.11 12.47
N HIS A 11 -3.92 -8.99 12.26
CA HIS A 11 -3.95 -8.31 10.97
C HIS A 11 -2.57 -7.81 10.53
N GLU A 12 -1.79 -7.17 11.41
CA GLU A 12 -0.42 -6.73 11.09
C GLU A 12 0.48 -7.93 10.73
N ALA A 13 0.31 -9.09 11.39
CA ALA A 13 1.07 -10.30 11.08
C ALA A 13 0.71 -10.89 9.71
N LEU A 14 -0.57 -10.88 9.34
CA LEU A 14 -1.04 -11.31 8.01
C LEU A 14 -0.47 -10.39 6.92
N LEU A 15 -0.58 -9.08 7.11
CA LEU A 15 -0.04 -8.10 6.17
C LEU A 15 1.47 -8.25 5.97
N GLN A 16 2.22 -8.47 7.06
CA GLN A 16 3.65 -8.73 6.99
C GLN A 16 3.94 -10.01 6.18
N ALA A 17 3.17 -11.08 6.36
CA ALA A 17 3.35 -12.32 5.61
C ALA A 17 3.07 -12.13 4.11
N SER A 18 2.01 -11.40 3.76
CA SER A 18 1.66 -11.10 2.37
C SER A 18 2.71 -10.20 1.70
N LEU A 19 3.25 -9.20 2.41
CA LEU A 19 4.37 -8.38 1.93
C LEU A 19 5.67 -9.17 1.77
N GLN A 20 5.95 -10.12 2.66
CA GLN A 20 7.11 -11.01 2.50
C GLN A 20 6.95 -11.90 1.26
N SER A 21 5.78 -12.49 1.06
CA SER A 21 5.46 -13.25 -0.16
C SER A 21 5.64 -12.38 -1.40
N PHE A 22 5.13 -11.15 -1.37
CA PHE A 22 5.30 -10.17 -2.45
C PHE A 22 6.78 -9.87 -2.73
N ALA A 23 7.58 -9.65 -1.70
CA ALA A 23 9.02 -9.38 -1.82
C ALA A 23 9.77 -10.54 -2.49
N THR A 24 9.38 -11.81 -2.24
CA THR A 24 9.99 -12.97 -2.92
C THR A 24 9.67 -13.04 -4.41
N LYS A 25 8.51 -12.52 -4.83
CA LYS A 25 8.10 -12.44 -6.24
C LYS A 25 8.76 -11.28 -6.97
N HIS A 26 9.17 -10.22 -6.25
CA HIS A 26 9.68 -8.97 -6.80
C HIS A 26 11.05 -8.61 -6.23
N SER A 27 12.12 -9.03 -6.89
CA SER A 27 13.51 -8.82 -6.44
C SER A 27 13.88 -7.35 -6.15
N ALA A 28 13.32 -6.40 -6.91
CA ALA A 28 13.58 -4.98 -6.72
C ALA A 28 12.83 -4.36 -5.52
N PHE A 29 11.87 -5.06 -4.92
CA PHE A 29 10.97 -4.50 -3.90
C PHE A 29 11.71 -4.03 -2.65
N GLY A 30 12.50 -4.90 -2.02
CA GLY A 30 13.18 -4.58 -0.76
C GLY A 30 14.12 -3.38 -0.88
N GLU A 31 14.94 -3.33 -1.94
CA GLU A 31 15.81 -2.18 -2.21
C GLU A 31 15.01 -0.90 -2.49
N THR A 32 13.86 -1.00 -3.16
CA THR A 32 12.97 0.15 -3.38
C THR A 32 12.45 0.71 -2.07
N VAL A 33 11.99 -0.14 -1.15
CA VAL A 33 11.55 0.28 0.20
C VAL A 33 12.67 1.05 0.90
N GLN A 34 13.91 0.57 0.84
CA GLN A 34 15.06 1.27 1.45
C GLN A 34 15.34 2.63 0.80
N ILE A 35 15.23 2.74 -0.53
CA ILE A 35 15.37 4.01 -1.24
C ILE A 35 14.28 4.99 -0.81
N VAL A 36 13.02 4.55 -0.72
CA VAL A 36 11.91 5.40 -0.28
C VAL A 36 12.09 5.85 1.17
N LYS A 37 12.51 4.95 2.07
CA LYS A 37 12.84 5.30 3.47
C LYS A 37 13.92 6.38 3.55
N LYS A 38 15.00 6.22 2.78
CA LYS A 38 16.09 7.22 2.70
C LYS A 38 15.58 8.55 2.12
N TRP A 39 14.75 8.50 1.09
CA TRP A 39 14.14 9.67 0.49
C TRP A 39 13.24 10.42 1.49
N LEU A 40 12.41 9.73 2.28
CA LEU A 40 11.63 10.36 3.34
C LEU A 40 12.53 10.96 4.43
N SER A 41 13.62 10.27 4.80
CA SER A 41 14.55 10.74 5.82
C SER A 41 15.25 12.04 5.45
N ILE A 42 15.70 12.21 4.19
CA ILE A 42 16.30 13.48 3.73
C ILE A 42 15.31 14.64 3.70
N HIS A 43 14.00 14.33 3.69
CA HIS A 43 12.92 15.31 3.78
C HIS A 43 12.40 15.47 5.21
N PHE A 44 13.02 14.85 6.21
CA PHE A 44 12.60 14.86 7.62
C PHE A 44 11.18 14.30 7.83
N MET A 45 10.79 13.31 7.02
CA MET A 45 9.45 12.70 7.01
C MET A 45 9.46 11.22 7.43
N THR A 46 10.50 10.74 8.12
CA THR A 46 10.63 9.33 8.51
C THR A 46 9.43 8.84 9.34
N ASP A 47 8.91 9.68 10.23
CA ASP A 47 7.77 9.34 11.09
C ASP A 47 6.41 9.73 10.50
N ALA A 48 6.38 10.21 9.25
CA ALA A 48 5.13 10.63 8.60
C ALA A 48 4.24 9.43 8.24
N VAL A 49 4.85 8.27 7.99
CA VAL A 49 4.17 7.04 7.55
C VAL A 49 4.82 5.84 8.24
N ALA A 50 4.01 4.95 8.80
CA ALA A 50 4.52 3.71 9.41
C ALA A 50 5.19 2.82 8.35
N ASP A 51 6.22 2.07 8.74
CA ASP A 51 6.99 1.19 7.84
C ASP A 51 6.11 0.24 7.03
N LEU A 52 5.12 -0.39 7.66
CA LEU A 52 4.19 -1.31 7.01
C LEU A 52 3.35 -0.62 5.92
N VAL A 53 2.93 0.62 6.19
CA VAL A 53 2.19 1.47 5.24
C VAL A 53 3.07 1.88 4.07
N LEU A 54 4.35 2.15 4.34
CA LEU A 54 5.31 2.45 3.29
C LEU A 54 5.52 1.26 2.36
N GLU A 55 5.66 0.06 2.91
CA GLU A 55 5.80 -1.18 2.13
C GLU A 55 4.58 -1.43 1.24
N MET A 56 3.36 -1.16 1.74
CA MET A 56 2.13 -1.20 0.94
C MET A 56 2.11 -0.17 -0.21
N ILE A 57 2.53 1.06 0.05
CA ILE A 57 2.64 2.10 -1.00
C ILE A 57 3.63 1.63 -2.08
N VAL A 58 4.77 1.06 -1.68
CA VAL A 58 5.73 0.50 -2.63
C VAL A 58 5.13 -0.66 -3.40
N ALA A 59 4.42 -1.59 -2.76
CA ALA A 59 3.80 -2.74 -3.42
C ALA A 59 2.80 -2.30 -4.50
N SER A 60 1.94 -1.33 -4.19
CA SER A 60 0.98 -0.79 -5.16
C SER A 60 1.64 -0.13 -6.38
N ALA A 61 2.89 0.33 -6.28
CA ALA A 61 3.62 0.91 -7.42
C ALA A 61 4.21 -0.15 -8.37
N PHE A 62 4.25 -1.41 -7.94
CA PHE A 62 4.65 -2.55 -8.77
C PHE A 62 3.48 -3.07 -9.62
N GLU A 63 2.25 -2.85 -9.17
CA GLU A 63 1.04 -3.10 -9.94
C GLU A 63 0.79 -2.00 -10.97
N HIS A 64 0.53 -2.38 -12.22
CA HIS A 64 0.15 -1.44 -13.25
C HIS A 64 -0.66 -2.17 -14.35
N PRO A 65 -1.77 -1.61 -14.83
CA PRO A 65 -2.64 -2.30 -15.80
C PRO A 65 -1.96 -2.61 -17.13
N VAL A 66 -1.01 -1.76 -17.55
CA VAL A 66 -0.39 -1.84 -18.89
C VAL A 66 1.09 -2.21 -18.84
N LEU A 67 1.79 -1.95 -17.72
CA LEU A 67 3.24 -2.02 -17.67
C LEU A 67 3.64 -3.20 -16.79
N PRO A 68 4.65 -3.99 -17.18
CA PRO A 68 5.14 -5.05 -16.31
C PRO A 68 5.69 -4.47 -15.00
N PRO A 69 5.79 -5.29 -13.92
CA PRO A 69 6.41 -4.86 -12.68
C PRO A 69 7.84 -4.33 -12.90
N PRO A 70 8.25 -3.27 -12.18
CA PRO A 70 9.58 -2.70 -12.32
C PRO A 70 10.64 -3.72 -11.88
N GLN A 71 11.66 -3.91 -12.71
CA GLN A 71 12.75 -4.87 -12.46
C GLN A 71 13.97 -4.24 -11.78
N THR A 72 13.99 -2.91 -11.63
CA THR A 72 15.07 -2.20 -10.97
C THR A 72 14.53 -1.28 -9.87
N PRO A 73 15.27 -1.09 -8.77
CA PRO A 73 14.80 -0.25 -7.66
C PRO A 73 14.57 1.21 -8.05
N ILE A 74 15.37 1.75 -8.97
CA ILE A 74 15.21 3.13 -9.45
C ILE A 74 13.95 3.29 -10.31
N ALA A 75 13.65 2.31 -11.18
CA ALA A 75 12.42 2.32 -11.95
C ALA A 75 11.19 2.22 -11.04
N ALA A 76 11.26 1.37 -10.02
CA ALA A 76 10.21 1.23 -9.01
C ALA A 76 10.05 2.51 -8.18
N PHE A 77 11.15 3.11 -7.71
CA PHE A 77 11.14 4.37 -6.98
C PHE A 77 10.47 5.50 -7.78
N ARG A 78 10.75 5.60 -9.08
CA ARG A 78 10.05 6.55 -9.97
C ARG A 78 8.54 6.28 -9.99
N ARG A 79 8.10 5.02 -10.06
CA ARG A 79 6.68 4.67 -10.01
C ARG A 79 6.05 5.03 -8.67
N VAL A 80 6.76 4.83 -7.55
CA VAL A 80 6.31 5.25 -6.22
C VAL A 80 6.08 6.76 -6.17
N LEU A 81 7.03 7.58 -6.65
CA LEU A 81 6.86 9.03 -6.71
C LEU A 81 5.67 9.44 -7.60
N GLN A 82 5.52 8.78 -8.75
CA GLN A 82 4.39 9.02 -9.65
C GLN A 82 3.06 8.67 -8.99
N LEU A 83 2.99 7.56 -8.25
CA LEU A 83 1.83 7.15 -7.49
C LEU A 83 1.47 8.23 -6.45
N ILE A 84 2.43 8.65 -5.63
CA ILE A 84 2.20 9.65 -4.57
C ILE A 84 1.64 10.95 -5.13
N VAL A 85 2.19 11.43 -6.25
CA VAL A 85 1.78 12.69 -6.88
C VAL A 85 0.46 12.58 -7.64
N ARG A 86 0.20 11.47 -8.33
CA ARG A 86 -0.98 11.32 -9.22
C ARG A 86 -2.19 10.72 -8.52
N HIS A 87 -2.00 9.98 -7.43
CA HIS A 87 -3.09 9.34 -6.74
C HIS A 87 -3.96 10.38 -6.02
N ASN A 88 -5.25 10.39 -6.30
CA ASN A 88 -6.19 11.27 -5.62
C ASN A 88 -6.61 10.68 -4.26
N TRP A 89 -5.76 10.88 -3.25
CA TRP A 89 -5.96 10.42 -1.87
C TRP A 89 -7.29 10.88 -1.24
N THR A 90 -7.89 11.95 -1.77
CA THR A 90 -9.16 12.48 -1.24
C THR A 90 -10.40 11.85 -1.82
N ALA A 91 -10.29 11.32 -3.04
CA ALA A 91 -11.44 10.80 -3.80
C ALA A 91 -11.45 9.27 -3.89
N ARG A 92 -10.31 8.61 -3.69
CA ARG A 92 -10.21 7.15 -3.74
C ARG A 92 -9.21 6.63 -2.69
N PRO A 93 -9.43 5.42 -2.16
CA PRO A 93 -8.42 4.73 -1.39
C PRO A 93 -7.33 4.17 -2.31
N LEU A 94 -6.17 3.87 -1.74
CA LEU A 94 -5.16 3.08 -2.40
C LEU A 94 -5.46 1.59 -2.16
N PHE A 95 -5.82 0.87 -3.21
CA PHE A 95 -6.02 -0.58 -3.15
C PHE A 95 -4.67 -1.29 -3.27
N VAL A 96 -4.46 -2.32 -2.45
CA VAL A 96 -3.33 -3.23 -2.50
C VAL A 96 -3.86 -4.65 -2.47
N ASP A 97 -3.72 -5.37 -3.59
CA ASP A 97 -4.27 -6.71 -3.74
C ASP A 97 -3.15 -7.72 -3.94
N PHE A 98 -2.72 -8.37 -2.84
CA PHE A 98 -1.55 -9.25 -2.88
C PHE A 98 -1.74 -10.52 -3.72
N ASP A 99 -3.00 -10.94 -3.91
CA ASP A 99 -3.35 -12.23 -4.50
C ASP A 99 -4.30 -12.12 -5.71
N GLY A 100 -4.66 -10.91 -6.13
CA GLY A 100 -5.67 -10.70 -7.18
C GLY A 100 -7.05 -11.18 -6.75
N ALA A 101 -7.37 -11.01 -5.47
CA ALA A 101 -8.59 -11.49 -4.84
C ALA A 101 -9.84 -10.72 -5.30
N TRP A 102 -9.70 -9.45 -5.69
CA TRP A 102 -10.85 -8.61 -5.99
C TRP A 102 -11.22 -8.58 -7.46
N ASN A 103 -12.51 -8.75 -7.73
CA ASN A 103 -13.10 -8.45 -9.03
C ASN A 103 -13.64 -7.01 -9.10
N GLU A 104 -14.08 -6.60 -10.29
CA GLU A 104 -14.59 -5.24 -10.54
C GLU A 104 -15.80 -4.89 -9.65
N GLU A 105 -16.68 -5.85 -9.35
CA GLU A 105 -17.85 -5.60 -8.50
C GLU A 105 -17.46 -5.36 -7.04
N GLU A 106 -16.44 -6.08 -6.55
CA GLU A 106 -15.91 -5.92 -5.20
C GLU A 106 -15.21 -4.58 -5.04
N ILE A 107 -14.38 -4.18 -6.01
CA ILE A 107 -13.74 -2.87 -6.04
C ILE A 107 -14.81 -1.77 -6.02
N ALA A 108 -15.85 -1.86 -6.85
CA ALA A 108 -16.93 -0.87 -6.89
C ALA A 108 -17.68 -0.77 -5.55
N LYS A 109 -17.88 -1.90 -4.84
CA LYS A 109 -18.48 -1.91 -3.50
C LYS A 109 -17.57 -1.23 -2.48
N LEU A 110 -16.26 -1.51 -2.50
CA LEU A 110 -15.28 -0.89 -1.60
C LEU A 110 -15.21 0.63 -1.84
N GLU A 111 -15.20 1.08 -3.09
CA GLU A 111 -15.23 2.50 -3.45
C GLU A 111 -16.52 3.18 -2.95
N SER A 112 -17.68 2.55 -3.13
CA SER A 112 -18.96 3.06 -2.61
C SER A 112 -18.94 3.24 -1.10
N ASN A 113 -18.36 2.26 -0.38
CA ASN A 113 -18.22 2.32 1.07
C ASN A 113 -17.24 3.41 1.52
N PHE A 114 -16.11 3.57 0.81
CA PHE A 114 -15.15 4.65 1.05
C PHE A 114 -15.81 6.02 0.92
N VAL A 115 -16.59 6.25 -0.14
CA VAL A 115 -17.29 7.54 -0.35
C VAL A 115 -18.26 7.84 0.79
N LYS A 116 -19.03 6.84 1.23
CA LYS A 116 -19.96 6.98 2.37
C LYS A 116 -19.23 7.31 3.67
N MET A 117 -18.08 6.69 3.91
CA MET A 117 -17.29 6.87 5.13
C MET A 117 -16.33 8.06 5.06
N ARG A 118 -16.14 8.69 3.89
CA ARG A 118 -15.13 9.74 3.68
C ARG A 118 -15.10 10.83 4.76
N PRO A 119 -16.22 11.33 5.32
CA PRO A 119 -16.20 12.39 6.34
C PRO A 119 -15.47 12.02 7.64
N VAL A 120 -15.32 10.73 7.95
CA VAL A 120 -14.67 10.25 9.19
C VAL A 120 -13.31 9.60 8.95
N LEU A 121 -12.91 9.43 7.69
CA LEU A 121 -11.67 8.76 7.32
C LEU A 121 -10.48 9.74 7.30
N PRO A 122 -9.26 9.26 7.59
CA PRO A 122 -8.06 10.08 7.48
C PRO A 122 -7.77 10.50 6.02
N PRO A 123 -6.87 11.48 5.80
CA PRO A 123 -6.52 11.93 4.46
C PRO A 123 -5.99 10.83 3.54
N MET A 124 -5.21 9.89 4.09
CA MET A 124 -4.66 8.74 3.39
C MET A 124 -5.34 7.47 3.88
N VAL A 125 -5.90 6.68 2.96
CA VAL A 125 -6.53 5.39 3.25
C VAL A 125 -5.96 4.36 2.28
N ILE A 126 -5.44 3.28 2.84
CA ILE A 126 -5.02 2.09 2.09
C ILE A 126 -5.99 0.98 2.46
N ILE A 127 -6.48 0.24 1.48
CA ILE A 127 -7.35 -0.92 1.66
C ILE A 127 -6.63 -2.14 1.09
N THR A 128 -6.58 -3.21 1.88
CA THR A 128 -5.94 -4.48 1.51
C THR A 128 -6.92 -5.64 1.56
N ASN A 129 -6.61 -6.71 0.84
CA ASN A 129 -7.39 -7.96 0.90
C ASN A 129 -7.24 -8.71 2.24
N GLU A 130 -6.35 -8.25 3.12
CA GLU A 130 -6.18 -8.74 4.50
C GLU A 130 -7.02 -7.94 5.52
N ASP A 131 -7.67 -6.86 5.08
CA ASP A 131 -8.51 -6.04 5.95
C ASP A 131 -9.79 -6.82 6.35
N PRO A 132 -10.19 -6.76 7.64
CA PRO A 132 -11.34 -7.49 8.16
C PRO A 132 -12.71 -6.93 7.75
#